data_AF-A0AAW1PZE1-F1
#
_entry.id   AF-A0AAW1PZE1-F1
#
_cell.length_a   1.000
_cell.length_b   1.000
_cell.length_c   1.000
_cell.angle_alpha   90.00
_cell.angle_beta   90.00
_cell.angle_gamma   90.00
#
_symmetry.space_group_name_H-M   'P 1'
#
loop_
_entity.id
_entity.type
_entity.pdbx_description
1 polymer ?
#
loop_
_entity_poly.entity_id
_entity_poly.type
_entity_poly.pdbx_seq_one_letter_code
_entity_poly.pdbx_strand_id
1 'polypeptide(L)'
;MRRSCKHRLPVLLICSLLLVSEGTRLGIALDAHTSSKRAHNAGRDSSASSWSNLQVPKLLERIFVCITFHWNVVKLVYLQQAIENMIAYPTIVVICINTDLPRNLQNVLDVWDLPHVTVCNETRVVDDDNKYALLWEHRAVMAMAATSGQEYGCFIYIEDDTHIPWEAMVSWAFDTESGAKKVH
;
A
#
# COMPACT_ATOMS: atom_id res chain seq x y z
N MET A 1 -22.57 -27.00 -21.87
CA MET A 1 -23.00 -26.00 -20.86
C MET A 1 -21.86 -25.79 -19.86
N ARG A 2 -21.07 -24.71 -19.99
CA ARG A 2 -20.07 -24.34 -18.98
C ARG A 2 -20.74 -23.45 -17.94
N ARG A 3 -20.81 -23.91 -16.69
CA ARG A 3 -21.29 -23.10 -15.57
C ARG A 3 -20.21 -22.08 -15.23
N SER A 4 -20.48 -20.81 -15.51
CA SER A 4 -19.64 -19.69 -15.08
C SER A 4 -19.84 -19.48 -13.57
N CYS A 5 -18.96 -20.05 -12.74
CA CYS A 5 -18.89 -19.70 -11.32
C CYS A 5 -18.41 -18.24 -11.21
N LYS A 6 -19.30 -17.33 -10.81
CA LYS A 6 -18.93 -15.96 -10.46
C LYS A 6 -18.27 -15.99 -9.09
N HIS A 7 -16.97 -16.26 -9.03
CA HIS A 7 -16.18 -15.99 -7.83
C HIS A 7 -16.07 -14.47 -7.68
N ARG A 8 -16.67 -13.94 -6.61
CA ARG A 8 -16.46 -12.55 -6.20
C ARG A 8 -15.10 -12.50 -5.52
N LEU A 9 -14.14 -11.81 -6.14
CA LEU A 9 -12.85 -11.54 -5.53
C LEU A 9 -13.05 -10.56 -4.36
N PRO A 10 -12.42 -10.79 -3.19
CA PRO A 10 -12.44 -9.82 -2.11
C PRO A 10 -11.62 -8.59 -2.52
N VAL A 11 -12.26 -7.42 -2.47
CA VAL A 11 -11.62 -6.12 -2.69
C VAL A 11 -11.56 -5.40 -1.35
N LEU A 12 -10.35 -5.05 -0.92
CA LEU A 12 -10.15 -4.22 0.25
C LEU A 12 -10.02 -2.77 -0.21
N LEU A 13 -11.10 -2.00 0.00
CA LEU A 13 -11.08 -0.57 -0.23
C LEU A 13 -10.72 0.12 1.09
N ILE A 14 -9.46 0.55 1.24
CA ILE A 14 -9.04 1.43 2.32
C ILE A 14 -9.09 2.84 1.76
N CYS A 15 -10.22 3.53 1.97
CA CYS A 15 -10.24 4.97 1.85
C CYS A 15 -9.71 5.56 3.16
N SER A 16 -8.74 6.46 3.06
CA SER A 16 -8.26 7.30 4.16
C SER A 16 -9.36 8.25 4.63
N LEU A 17 -10.38 7.73 5.33
CA LEU A 17 -11.09 8.50 6.33
C LEU A 17 -10.12 8.60 7.50
N LEU A 18 -9.44 9.74 7.58
CA LEU A 18 -8.69 10.18 8.75
C LEU A 18 -9.43 9.79 10.03
N LEU A 19 -9.03 8.67 10.65
CA LEU A 19 -9.24 8.46 12.07
C LEU A 19 -8.24 9.38 12.77
N VAL A 20 -8.63 10.66 12.89
CA VAL A 20 -8.10 11.52 13.94
C VAL A 20 -8.56 10.86 15.24
N SER A 21 -7.73 10.01 15.83
CA SER A 21 -7.98 9.56 17.20
C SER A 21 -7.85 10.80 18.09
N GLU A 22 -8.92 11.13 18.80
CA GLU A 22 -8.97 12.20 19.77
C GLU A 22 -7.79 12.11 20.77
N GLY A 23 -7.31 13.29 21.15
CA GLY A 23 -6.02 13.49 21.76
C GLY A 23 -5.84 12.80 23.11
N THR A 24 -4.72 12.11 23.24
CA THR A 24 -4.07 11.94 24.55
C THR A 24 -3.00 13.03 24.67
N ARG A 25 -3.34 14.11 25.38
CA ARG A 25 -2.38 15.10 25.86
C ARG A 25 -1.48 14.44 26.90
N LEU A 26 -0.25 14.13 26.53
CA LEU A 26 0.85 13.94 27.47
C LEU A 26 1.80 15.11 27.28
N GLY A 27 1.74 16.03 28.24
CA GLY A 27 2.72 17.11 28.35
C GLY A 27 4.09 16.54 28.69
N ILE A 28 5.10 17.00 27.98
CA ILE A 28 6.50 16.77 28.35
C ILE A 28 7.17 18.13 28.35
N ALA A 29 7.71 18.47 29.51
CA ALA A 29 8.47 19.67 29.80
C ALA A 29 9.72 19.75 28.92
N LEU A 30 9.98 20.93 28.38
CA LEU A 30 11.28 21.29 27.83
C LEU A 30 12.23 21.59 28.99
N ASP A 31 13.22 20.73 29.20
CA ASP A 31 14.48 21.12 29.81
C ASP A 31 15.59 21.02 28.77
N ALA A 32 16.22 22.16 28.53
CA ALA A 32 17.40 22.29 27.71
C ALA A 32 18.63 21.89 28.52
N HIS A 33 19.46 20.97 28.02
CA HIS A 33 20.89 20.95 28.34
C HIS A 33 21.72 20.12 27.34
N THR A 34 22.63 20.83 26.65
CA THR A 34 24.03 20.50 26.33
C THR A 34 24.42 19.19 25.61
N SER A 35 25.11 19.40 24.48
CA SER A 35 26.00 18.50 23.74
C SER A 35 26.85 17.54 24.58
N SER A 36 26.90 16.25 24.19
CA SER A 36 28.14 15.46 24.13
C SER A 36 27.96 14.07 23.53
N LYS A 37 28.82 13.76 22.56
CA LYS A 37 29.41 12.44 22.22
C LYS A 37 28.55 11.34 21.58
N ARG A 38 29.06 10.95 20.38
CA ARG A 38 28.94 9.65 19.71
C ARG A 38 28.88 8.49 20.70
N ALA A 39 27.85 7.66 20.56
CA ALA A 39 27.85 6.27 20.96
C ALA A 39 27.24 5.44 19.83
N HIS A 40 27.98 4.41 19.42
CA HIS A 40 27.54 3.34 18.54
C HIS A 40 26.27 2.68 19.09
N ASN A 41 25.22 2.59 18.29
CA ASN A 41 24.13 1.63 18.52
C ASN A 41 24.17 0.57 17.42
N ALA A 42 25.00 -0.45 17.66
CA ALA A 42 24.79 -1.78 17.13
C ALA A 42 23.68 -2.43 17.97
N GLY A 43 22.54 -2.73 17.36
CA GLY A 43 21.43 -3.37 18.07
C GLY A 43 20.07 -3.20 17.38
N ARG A 44 19.96 -3.57 16.09
CA ARG A 44 18.67 -3.53 15.37
C ARG A 44 18.43 -4.73 14.45
N ASP A 45 18.92 -5.92 14.80
CA ASP A 45 18.82 -7.11 13.94
C ASP A 45 18.09 -8.31 14.57
N SER A 46 17.24 -8.10 15.58
CA SER A 46 16.65 -9.21 16.34
C SER A 46 15.15 -9.51 16.08
N SER A 47 14.47 -8.83 15.16
CA SER A 47 13.03 -9.06 14.90
C SER A 47 12.72 -9.75 13.57
N ALA A 48 13.69 -9.94 12.69
CA ALA A 48 13.46 -10.57 11.38
C ALA A 48 13.34 -12.11 11.44
N SER A 49 13.74 -12.75 12.55
CA SER A 49 13.84 -14.21 12.65
C SER A 49 12.59 -14.94 13.19
N SER A 50 11.48 -14.23 13.45
CA SER A 50 10.29 -14.85 14.07
C SER A 50 9.13 -15.14 13.10
N TRP A 51 9.28 -14.88 11.80
CA TRP A 51 8.20 -15.04 10.83
C TRP A 51 8.16 -16.39 10.13
N SER A 52 9.18 -17.24 10.31
CA SER A 52 9.36 -18.48 9.53
C SER A 52 8.29 -19.56 9.76
N ASN A 53 7.37 -19.37 10.72
CA ASN A 53 6.27 -20.31 11.00
C ASN A 53 4.88 -19.68 10.87
N LEU A 54 4.76 -18.41 10.49
CA LEU A 54 3.44 -17.82 10.26
C LEU A 54 2.92 -18.29 8.91
N GLN A 55 1.83 -19.06 8.92
CA GLN A 55 1.11 -19.41 7.71
C GLN A 55 0.55 -18.11 7.11
N VAL A 56 1.06 -17.72 5.94
CA VAL A 56 0.53 -16.59 5.18
C VAL A 56 -0.87 -16.99 4.67
N PRO A 57 -1.93 -16.19 4.94
CA PRO A 57 -3.26 -16.43 4.38
C PRO A 57 -3.21 -16.50 2.84
N LYS A 58 -4.04 -17.35 2.24
CA LYS A 58 -4.10 -17.51 0.77
C LYS A 58 -4.40 -16.19 0.05
N LEU A 59 -5.25 -15.36 0.65
CA LEU A 59 -5.57 -14.02 0.14
C LEU A 59 -4.34 -13.12 0.01
N LEU A 60 -3.28 -13.40 0.77
CA LEU A 60 -2.06 -12.61 0.79
C LEU A 60 -0.90 -13.26 0.05
N GLU A 61 -1.05 -14.43 -0.61
CA GLU A 61 0.04 -15.07 -1.38
C GLU A 61 0.53 -14.20 -2.54
N ARG A 62 -0.37 -13.40 -3.12
CA ARG A 62 -0.06 -12.43 -4.17
C ARG A 62 -1.01 -11.26 -4.14
N ILE A 63 -0.46 -10.06 -3.98
CA ILE A 63 -1.22 -8.84 -3.77
C ILE A 63 -1.03 -7.91 -4.98
N PHE A 64 -2.13 -7.38 -5.51
CA PHE A 64 -2.08 -6.22 -6.40
C PHE A 64 -2.43 -4.96 -5.63
N VAL A 65 -1.58 -3.93 -5.70
CA VAL A 65 -1.81 -2.64 -5.06
C VAL A 65 -1.92 -1.56 -6.13
N CYS A 66 -3.03 -0.82 -6.10
CA CYS A 66 -3.17 0.42 -6.84
C CYS A 66 -3.00 1.60 -5.87
N ILE A 67 -1.97 2.41 -6.08
CA ILE A 67 -1.73 3.64 -5.31
C ILE A 67 -2.19 4.82 -6.16
N THR A 68 -3.01 5.72 -5.62
CA THR A 68 -3.27 7.01 -6.25
C THR A 68 -2.31 8.06 -5.71
N PHE A 69 -1.66 8.80 -6.61
CA PHE A 69 -0.70 9.84 -6.28
C PHE A 69 -0.95 11.08 -7.14
N HIS A 70 -1.44 12.15 -6.51
CA HIS A 70 -1.42 13.48 -7.13
C HIS A 70 0.01 14.02 -7.09
N TRP A 71 0.56 14.37 -8.24
CA TRP A 71 1.96 14.74 -8.37
C TRP A 71 2.31 15.90 -7.45
N ASN A 72 3.19 15.60 -6.50
CA ASN A 72 3.72 16.58 -5.59
C ASN A 72 5.10 16.14 -5.11
N VAL A 73 6.12 16.94 -5.42
CA VAL A 73 7.51 16.64 -5.08
C VAL A 73 7.70 16.45 -3.57
N VAL A 74 6.97 17.20 -2.74
CA VAL A 74 7.04 17.09 -1.27
C VAL A 74 6.46 15.76 -0.78
N LYS A 75 5.41 15.26 -1.46
CA LYS A 75 4.76 14.00 -1.09
C LYS A 75 5.49 12.75 -1.56
N LEU A 76 6.52 12.87 -2.40
CA LEU A 76 7.32 11.73 -2.84
C LEU A 76 7.92 10.93 -1.67
N VAL A 77 8.25 11.59 -0.55
CA VAL A 77 8.74 10.90 0.65
C VAL A 77 7.70 9.95 1.25
N TYR A 78 6.41 10.35 1.26
CA TYR A 78 5.32 9.52 1.77
C TYR A 78 5.05 8.36 0.81
N LEU A 79 5.02 8.64 -0.50
CA LEU A 79 4.86 7.63 -1.53
C LEU A 79 5.97 6.57 -1.45
N GLN A 80 7.23 7.00 -1.34
CA GLN A 80 8.37 6.09 -1.19
C GLN A 80 8.21 5.21 0.05
N GLN A 81 7.88 5.82 1.20
CA GLN A 81 7.69 5.08 2.43
C GLN A 81 6.51 4.09 2.33
N ALA A 82 5.41 4.45 1.69
CA ALA A 82 4.27 3.56 1.47
C ALA A 82 4.68 2.35 0.61
N ILE A 83 5.41 2.57 -0.47
CA ILE A 83 5.94 1.51 -1.35
C ILE A 83 6.90 0.61 -0.58
N GLU A 84 7.91 1.18 0.09
CA GLU A 84 8.93 0.45 0.85
C GLU A 84 8.30 -0.45 1.93
N ASN A 85 7.27 0.04 2.62
CA ASN A 85 6.53 -0.75 3.59
C ASN A 85 5.83 -1.97 2.96
N MET A 86 5.22 -1.79 1.78
CA MET A 86 4.47 -2.87 1.12
C MET A 86 5.37 -3.89 0.45
N ILE A 87 6.48 -3.48 -0.18
CA ILE A 87 7.44 -4.43 -0.76
C ILE A 87 8.18 -5.24 0.31
N ALA A 88 8.20 -4.74 1.57
CA ALA A 88 8.77 -5.46 2.71
C ALA A 88 7.84 -6.55 3.27
N TYR A 89 6.60 -6.65 2.80
CA TYR A 89 5.74 -7.76 3.19
C TYR A 89 6.36 -9.10 2.77
N PRO A 90 6.22 -10.17 3.59
CA PRO A 90 6.72 -11.49 3.26
C PRO A 90 5.82 -12.19 2.22
N THR A 91 5.56 -11.53 1.10
CA THR A 91 4.73 -12.00 -0.02
C THR A 91 5.05 -11.27 -1.33
N ILE A 92 4.46 -11.71 -2.44
CA ILE A 92 4.58 -11.02 -3.73
C ILE A 92 3.60 -9.86 -3.77
N VAL A 93 4.14 -8.64 -3.88
CA VAL A 93 3.36 -7.42 -4.06
C VAL A 93 3.66 -6.81 -5.42
N VAL A 94 2.63 -6.61 -6.24
CA VAL A 94 2.71 -5.89 -7.51
C VAL A 94 2.05 -4.52 -7.32
N ILE A 95 2.83 -3.46 -7.48
CA ILE A 95 2.39 -2.08 -7.25
C ILE A 95 2.25 -1.36 -8.57
N CYS A 96 1.09 -0.71 -8.73
CA CYS A 96 0.76 0.12 -9.86
C CYS A 96 0.35 1.49 -9.32
N ILE A 97 1.05 2.55 -9.74
CA ILE A 97 0.79 3.92 -9.27
C ILE A 97 0.06 4.69 -10.35
N ASN A 98 -1.12 5.20 -9.99
CA ASN A 98 -1.94 6.05 -10.83
C ASN A 98 -1.71 7.52 -10.45
N THR A 99 -1.29 8.34 -11.41
CA THR A 99 -0.89 9.73 -11.18
C THR A 99 -1.31 10.64 -12.33
N ASP A 100 -1.44 11.93 -12.05
CA ASP A 100 -1.73 12.99 -13.02
C ASP A 100 -0.49 13.38 -13.86
N LEU A 101 0.73 13.12 -13.36
CA LEU A 101 1.99 13.34 -14.10
C LEU A 101 2.83 12.05 -14.25
N PRO A 102 2.39 11.10 -15.11
CA PRO A 102 2.99 9.77 -15.22
C PRO A 102 4.46 9.78 -15.61
N ARG A 103 4.88 10.64 -16.55
CA ARG A 103 6.28 10.73 -16.99
C ARG A 103 7.21 11.20 -15.87
N ASN A 104 6.75 12.17 -15.06
CA ASN A 104 7.55 12.69 -13.97
C ASN A 104 7.73 11.62 -12.89
N LEU A 105 6.67 10.87 -12.59
CA LEU A 105 6.74 9.76 -11.65
C LEU A 105 7.63 8.63 -12.17
N GLN A 106 7.52 8.25 -13.46
CA GLN A 106 8.36 7.22 -14.04
C GLN A 106 9.85 7.54 -13.87
N ASN A 107 10.27 8.78 -14.16
CA ASN A 107 11.65 9.21 -13.97
C ASN A 107 12.12 9.08 -12.50
N VAL A 108 11.23 9.27 -11.53
CA VAL A 108 11.55 9.09 -10.10
C VAL A 108 11.66 7.60 -9.77
N LEU A 109 10.73 6.77 -10.25
CA LEU A 109 10.76 5.33 -10.03
C LEU A 109 12.00 4.66 -10.64
N ASP A 110 12.43 5.12 -11.82
CA ASP A 110 13.66 4.65 -12.47
C ASP A 110 14.91 4.91 -11.61
N VAL A 111 14.90 5.98 -10.81
CA VAL A 111 16.00 6.31 -9.88
C VAL A 111 15.91 5.47 -8.60
N TRP A 112 14.70 5.18 -8.11
CA TRP A 112 14.51 4.35 -6.92
C TRP A 112 14.79 2.87 -7.16
N ASP A 113 14.68 2.39 -8.41
CA ASP A 113 14.96 1.01 -8.81
C ASP A 113 14.24 -0.04 -7.93
N LEU A 114 12.94 0.21 -7.68
CA LEU A 114 12.12 -0.64 -6.83
C LEU A 114 11.49 -1.79 -7.64
N PRO A 115 11.56 -3.04 -7.16
CA PRO A 115 11.03 -4.17 -7.89
C PRO A 115 9.49 -4.16 -7.91
N HIS A 116 8.92 -4.54 -9.04
CA HIS A 116 7.47 -4.72 -9.23
C HIS A 116 6.63 -3.45 -8.99
N VAL A 117 7.22 -2.27 -9.14
CA VAL A 117 6.54 -0.97 -9.08
C VAL A 117 6.47 -0.37 -10.48
N THR A 118 5.29 0.04 -10.92
CA THR A 118 5.07 0.61 -12.27
C THR A 118 4.08 1.77 -12.24
N VAL A 119 4.09 2.62 -13.27
CA VAL A 119 3.05 3.63 -13.50
C VAL A 119 1.91 3.01 -14.33
N CYS A 120 0.67 3.12 -13.86
CA CYS A 120 -0.46 2.37 -14.43
C CYS A 120 -0.86 2.73 -15.87
N ASN A 121 -0.48 3.91 -16.35
CA ASN A 121 -0.72 4.37 -17.71
C ASN A 121 0.23 5.51 -18.06
N GLU A 122 1.41 5.18 -18.57
CA GLU A 122 2.48 6.17 -18.86
C GLU A 122 2.08 7.25 -19.89
N THR A 123 1.07 6.96 -20.71
CA THR A 123 0.72 7.79 -21.88
C THR A 123 -0.40 8.79 -21.63
N ARG A 124 -1.15 8.64 -20.54
CA ARG A 124 -2.39 9.40 -20.33
C ARG A 124 -2.20 10.47 -19.27
N VAL A 125 -2.08 11.71 -19.73
CA VAL A 125 -2.16 12.88 -18.86
C VAL A 125 -3.62 13.11 -18.49
N VAL A 126 -3.91 13.16 -17.20
CA VAL A 126 -5.24 13.45 -16.69
C VAL A 126 -5.39 14.96 -16.60
N ASP A 127 -6.40 15.50 -17.29
CA ASP A 127 -6.68 16.93 -17.28
C ASP A 127 -7.18 17.38 -15.89
N ASP A 128 -6.57 18.44 -15.36
CA ASP A 128 -6.70 18.91 -13.97
C ASP A 128 -8.11 19.44 -13.64
N ASP A 129 -8.88 19.80 -14.68
CA ASP A 129 -10.24 20.33 -14.54
C ASP A 129 -11.22 19.32 -13.89
N ASN A 130 -10.89 18.03 -13.87
CA ASN A 130 -11.68 17.00 -13.20
C ASN A 130 -10.93 16.38 -12.02
N LYS A 131 -11.11 16.97 -10.83
CA LYS A 131 -10.59 16.46 -9.54
C LYS A 131 -10.92 14.99 -9.23
N TYR A 132 -11.89 14.37 -9.93
CA TYR A 132 -12.24 12.97 -9.75
C TYR A 132 -11.63 12.04 -10.80
N ALA A 133 -10.88 12.55 -11.77
CA ALA A 133 -10.39 11.74 -12.86
C ALA A 133 -9.44 10.63 -12.36
N LEU A 134 -8.50 10.91 -11.44
CA LEU A 134 -7.69 9.85 -10.81
C LEU A 134 -8.52 8.83 -10.01
N LEU A 135 -9.61 9.28 -9.39
CA LEU A 135 -10.54 8.40 -8.66
C LEU A 135 -11.30 7.45 -9.61
N TRP A 136 -11.51 7.78 -10.87
CA TRP A 136 -12.16 6.84 -11.79
C TRP A 136 -11.17 5.88 -12.42
N GLU A 137 -9.95 6.33 -12.66
CA GLU A 137 -8.91 5.54 -13.34
C GLU A 137 -8.47 4.31 -12.52
N HIS A 138 -8.42 4.37 -11.18
CA HIS A 138 -8.05 3.19 -10.39
C HIS A 138 -8.97 1.98 -10.66
N ARG A 139 -10.25 2.20 -11.00
CA ARG A 139 -11.18 1.12 -11.32
C ARG A 139 -10.78 0.40 -12.60
N ALA A 140 -10.36 1.16 -13.61
CA ALA A 140 -9.88 0.59 -14.86
C ALA A 140 -8.58 -0.20 -14.63
N VAL A 141 -7.66 0.35 -13.83
CA VAL A 141 -6.41 -0.33 -13.45
C VAL A 141 -6.68 -1.65 -12.74
N MET A 142 -7.56 -1.66 -11.74
CA MET A 142 -7.92 -2.88 -11.03
C MET A 142 -8.60 -3.91 -11.95
N ALA A 143 -9.48 -3.46 -12.85
CA ALA A 143 -10.11 -4.34 -13.82
C ALA A 143 -9.10 -4.96 -14.80
N MET A 144 -8.10 -4.18 -15.26
CA MET A 144 -7.01 -4.69 -16.09
C MET A 144 -6.16 -5.72 -15.33
N ALA A 145 -5.80 -5.44 -14.08
CA ALA A 145 -5.06 -6.38 -13.24
C ALA A 145 -5.84 -7.69 -13.04
N ALA A 146 -7.14 -7.61 -12.76
CA ALA A 146 -8.02 -8.77 -12.59
C ALA A 146 -8.20 -9.60 -13.88
N THR A 147 -7.95 -9.02 -15.04
CA THR A 147 -8.06 -9.70 -16.35
C THR A 147 -6.70 -10.04 -16.98
N SER A 148 -5.59 -9.72 -16.31
CA SER A 148 -4.21 -9.91 -16.81
C SER A 148 -3.76 -11.38 -16.89
N GLY A 149 -4.55 -12.32 -16.39
CA GLY A 149 -4.18 -13.74 -16.29
C GLY A 149 -3.25 -14.07 -15.11
N GLN A 150 -2.80 -13.07 -14.35
CA GLN A 150 -2.14 -13.29 -13.07
C GLN A 150 -3.18 -13.62 -11.99
N GLU A 151 -2.89 -14.61 -11.15
CA GLU A 151 -3.73 -14.97 -10.01
C GLU A 151 -3.35 -14.13 -8.80
N TYR A 152 -4.13 -13.08 -8.53
CA TYR A 152 -4.02 -12.27 -7.31
C TYR A 152 -5.00 -12.79 -6.25
N GLY A 153 -4.51 -12.96 -5.03
CA GLY A 153 -5.33 -13.32 -3.88
C GLY A 153 -6.17 -12.15 -3.38
N CYS A 154 -5.63 -10.93 -3.46
CA CYS A 154 -6.35 -9.71 -3.10
C CYS A 154 -5.92 -8.49 -3.93
N PHE A 155 -6.81 -7.49 -3.93
CA PHE A 155 -6.62 -6.19 -4.55
C PHE A 155 -6.75 -5.12 -3.49
N ILE A 156 -5.77 -4.22 -3.44
CA ILE A 156 -5.70 -3.12 -2.48
C ILE A 156 -5.72 -1.80 -3.26
N TYR A 157 -6.54 -0.87 -2.80
CA TYR A 157 -6.53 0.53 -3.21
C TYR A 157 -6.09 1.38 -2.01
N ILE A 158 -5.13 2.28 -2.21
CA ILE A 158 -4.71 3.27 -1.21
C ILE A 158 -4.28 4.59 -1.84
N GLU A 159 -4.15 5.62 -0.99
CA GLU A 159 -3.50 6.90 -1.32
C GLU A 159 -2.01 6.88 -0.94
N ASP A 160 -1.24 7.85 -1.44
CA ASP A 160 0.22 7.93 -1.30
C ASP A 160 0.74 8.10 0.13
N ASP A 161 -0.12 8.49 1.07
CA ASP A 161 0.20 8.71 2.48
C ASP A 161 -0.38 7.62 3.40
N THR A 162 -0.91 6.53 2.83
CA THR A 162 -1.52 5.46 3.59
C THR A 162 -0.48 4.42 4.01
N HIS A 163 -0.40 4.15 5.32
CA HIS A 163 0.41 3.07 5.87
C HIS A 163 -0.49 1.92 6.35
N ILE A 164 -0.23 0.71 5.86
CA ILE A 164 -0.88 -0.51 6.32
C ILE A 164 0.18 -1.41 6.95
N PRO A 165 0.14 -1.68 8.26
CA PRO A 165 1.03 -2.66 8.88
C PRO A 165 0.76 -4.08 8.36
N TRP A 166 1.81 -4.90 8.23
CA TRP A 166 1.66 -6.30 7.79
C TRP A 166 0.73 -7.10 8.71
N GLU A 167 0.80 -6.86 10.02
CA GLU A 167 -0.03 -7.51 11.02
C GLU A 167 -1.52 -7.22 10.81
N ALA A 168 -1.84 -5.99 10.40
CA ALA A 168 -3.20 -5.60 10.08
C ALA A 168 -3.72 -6.32 8.83
N MET A 169 -2.87 -6.48 7.80
CA MET A 169 -3.20 -7.25 6.60
C MET A 169 -3.46 -8.72 6.92
N VAL A 170 -2.58 -9.35 7.71
CA VAL A 170 -2.70 -10.75 8.13
C VAL A 170 -3.98 -10.96 8.94
N SER A 171 -4.25 -10.09 9.92
CA SER A 171 -5.49 -10.15 10.71
C SER A 171 -6.72 -10.07 9.82
N TRP A 172 -6.77 -9.09 8.92
CA TRP A 172 -7.89 -8.91 7.98
C TRP A 172 -8.11 -10.14 7.09
N ALA A 173 -7.02 -10.72 6.57
CA ALA A 173 -7.10 -11.85 5.67
C ALA A 173 -7.64 -13.10 6.39
N PHE A 174 -7.18 -13.38 7.62
CA PHE A 174 -7.72 -14.48 8.42
C PHE A 174 -9.22 -14.32 8.72
N ASP A 175 -9.66 -13.12 9.11
CA ASP A 175 -11.07 -12.84 9.35
C ASP A 175 -11.93 -13.09 8.08
N THR A 176 -11.38 -12.71 6.92
CA THR A 176 -12.05 -12.84 5.63
C THR A 176 -12.13 -14.31 5.18
N GLU A 177 -11.05 -15.07 5.31
CA GLU A 177 -11.01 -16.50 4.93
C GLU A 177 -11.84 -17.38 5.86
N SER A 178 -11.86 -17.07 7.15
CA SER A 178 -12.63 -17.83 8.15
C SER A 178 -14.14 -17.66 7.98
N GLY A 179 -14.58 -16.75 7.11
CA GLY A 179 -15.99 -16.43 6.93
C GLY A 179 -16.63 -15.93 8.22
N ALA A 180 -15.84 -15.29 9.09
CA ALA A 180 -16.32 -14.78 10.36
C ALA A 180 -17.49 -13.83 10.08
N LYS A 181 -18.71 -14.27 10.44
CA LYS A 181 -19.90 -13.44 10.29
C LYS A 181 -19.69 -12.20 11.15
N LYS A 182 -19.57 -11.03 10.52
CA LYS A 182 -19.60 -9.75 11.23
C LYS A 182 -20.88 -9.72 12.06
N VAL A 183 -20.74 -9.78 13.38
CA VAL A 183 -21.83 -9.53 14.31
C VAL A 183 -22.06 -8.02 14.23
N HIS A 184 -23.17 -7.63 13.59
CA HIS A 184 -23.61 -6.25 13.46
C HIS A 184 -24.33 -5.78 14.72
#